data_AF-A0A350T301-F1
#
_entry.id   AF-A0A350T301-F1
#
_cell.length_a   1.000
_cell.length_b   1.000
_cell.length_c   1.000
_cell.angle_alpha   90.00
_cell.angle_beta   90.00
_cell.angle_gamma   90.00
#
_symmetry.space_group_name_H-M   'P 1'
#
loop_
_entity.id
_entity.type
_entity.pdbx_description
1 polymer ?
#
loop_
_entity_poly.entity_id
_entity_poly.type
_entity_poly.pdbx_seq_one_letter_code
_entity_poly.pdbx_strand_id
1 'polypeptide(L)'
;DLSLIERHLATFQAIASGDATAGGPMAGWPPSERFHWLTAPRSTIIQTSPVHVGTTDNPEAVVETLLDELVRRSHHDGRTAHNGGQ
;
A
#
# COMPACT_ATOMS: atom_id res chain seq x y z
N ASP A 1 -13.05 12.77 8.29
CA ASP A 1 -12.64 13.82 7.33
C ASP A 1 -11.81 13.15 6.24
N LEU A 2 -12.32 13.07 5.02
CA LEU A 2 -11.66 12.38 3.90
C LEU A 2 -10.42 13.15 3.41
N SER A 3 -10.51 14.47 3.34
CA SER A 3 -9.42 15.33 2.87
C SER A 3 -8.20 15.26 3.79
N LEU A 4 -8.41 15.03 5.10
CA LEU A 4 -7.31 14.78 6.03
C LEU A 4 -6.56 13.49 5.68
N ILE A 5 -7.29 12.41 5.39
CA ILE A 5 -6.72 11.10 5.04
C ILE A 5 -5.96 11.20 3.72
N GLU A 6 -6.54 11.86 2.71
CA GLU A 6 -5.89 12.09 1.41
C GLU A 6 -4.55 12.82 1.56
N ARG A 7 -4.50 13.87 2.39
CA ARG A 7 -3.24 14.58 2.69
C ARG A 7 -2.21 13.66 3.35
N HIS A 8 -2.63 12.81 4.29
CA HIS A 8 -1.72 11.88 4.95
C HIS A 8 -1.17 10.84 3.97
N LEU A 9 -2.02 10.31 3.08
CA LEU A 9 -1.60 9.38 2.02
C LEU A 9 -0.64 10.04 1.02
N ALA A 10 -0.89 11.30 0.64
CA ALA A 10 0.00 12.05 -0.25
C ALA A 10 1.41 12.21 0.36
N THR A 11 1.52 12.46 1.67
CA THR A 11 2.82 12.51 2.35
C THR A 11 3.55 11.16 2.29
N PHE A 12 2.86 10.04 2.45
CA PHE A 12 3.46 8.71 2.31
C PHE A 12 4.03 8.49 0.90
N GLN A 13 3.27 8.88 -0.14
CA GLN A 13 3.72 8.79 -1.54
C GLN A 13 4.96 9.65 -1.79
N ALA A 14 4.96 10.89 -1.31
CA ALA A 14 6.10 11.80 -1.47
C ALA A 14 7.38 11.30 -0.77
N ILE A 15 7.24 10.70 0.42
CA ILE A 15 8.38 10.10 1.12
C ILE A 15 8.87 8.84 0.40
N ALA A 16 7.97 8.01 -0.12
CA ALA A 16 8.36 6.84 -0.91
C ALA A 16 9.15 7.25 -2.17
N SER A 17 8.66 8.24 -2.92
CA SER A 17 9.30 8.74 -4.15
C SER A 17 10.58 9.54 -3.90
N GLY A 18 10.80 10.00 -2.67
CA GLY A 18 11.93 10.84 -2.30
C GLY A 18 11.75 12.31 -2.67
N ASP A 19 10.50 12.76 -2.84
CA ASP A 19 10.18 14.15 -3.09
C ASP A 19 10.27 14.99 -1.81
N ALA A 20 11.44 15.60 -1.58
CA ALA A 20 11.67 16.50 -0.44
C ALA A 20 10.80 17.75 -0.44
N THR A 21 10.24 18.16 -1.58
CA THR A 21 9.38 19.35 -1.67
C THR A 21 7.98 19.07 -1.13
N ALA A 22 7.45 17.87 -1.37
CA ALA A 22 6.12 17.46 -0.93
C ALA A 22 6.13 16.62 0.37
N GLY A 23 7.17 15.82 0.60
CA GLY A 23 7.29 14.89 1.72
C GLY A 23 8.08 15.43 2.91
N GLY A 24 8.64 16.64 2.80
CA GLY A 24 9.47 17.25 3.82
C GLY A 24 10.84 16.57 3.97
N PRO A 25 11.55 16.82 5.09
CA PRO A 25 12.94 16.40 5.26
C PRO A 25 13.17 14.88 5.13
N MET A 26 12.21 14.06 5.58
CA MET A 26 12.31 12.60 5.57
C MET A 26 12.36 12.03 4.16
N ALA A 27 11.75 12.69 3.18
CA ALA A 27 11.81 12.27 1.80
C ALA A 27 13.23 12.40 1.20
N GLY A 28 14.09 13.24 1.79
CA GLY A 28 15.50 13.38 1.39
C GLY A 28 16.43 12.29 1.93
N TRP A 29 15.96 11.40 2.81
CA TRP A 29 16.79 10.35 3.40
C TRP A 29 17.11 9.20 2.42
N PRO A 30 18.13 8.37 2.69
CA PRO A 30 18.38 7.14 1.94
C PRO A 30 17.14 6.22 1.89
N PRO A 31 16.95 5.43 0.82
CA PRO A 31 15.75 4.58 0.66
C PRO A 31 15.45 3.67 1.85
N SER A 32 16.47 3.11 2.51
CA SER A 32 16.31 2.25 3.70
C SER A 32 15.74 2.97 4.91
N GLU A 33 16.12 4.23 5.12
CA GLU A 33 15.62 5.09 6.21
C GLU A 33 14.19 5.54 5.92
N ARG A 34 13.89 5.89 4.66
CA ARG A 34 12.52 6.21 4.23
C ARG A 34 11.60 5.02 4.42
N PHE A 35 12.04 3.82 4.04
CA PHE A 35 11.30 2.59 4.26
C PHE A 35 11.00 2.36 5.74
N HIS A 36 12.02 2.44 6.62
CA HIS A 36 11.83 2.32 8.07
C HIS A 36 10.83 3.35 8.61
N TRP A 37 10.91 4.59 8.14
CA TRP A 37 9.98 5.63 8.55
C TRP A 37 8.54 5.32 8.09
N LEU A 38 8.36 4.84 6.87
CA LEU A 38 7.06 4.47 6.32
C LEU A 38 6.43 3.31 7.09
N THR A 39 7.22 2.32 7.53
CA THR A 39 6.72 1.11 8.19
C THR A 39 6.62 1.22 9.71
N ALA A 40 7.11 2.30 10.32
CA ALA A 40 7.04 2.49 11.77
C ALA A 40 5.58 2.69 12.26
N PRO A 41 5.13 2.02 13.33
CA PRO A 41 3.77 2.17 13.88
C PRO A 41 3.65 3.48 14.67
N ARG A 42 3.52 4.60 13.96
CA ARG A 42 3.62 5.96 14.52
C ARG A 42 2.34 6.79 14.47
N SER A 43 1.34 6.39 13.69
CA SER A 43 0.15 7.21 13.42
C SER A 43 -1.15 6.52 13.81
N THR A 44 -2.02 7.18 14.57
CA THR A 44 -3.37 6.69 14.85
C THR A 44 -4.34 6.88 13.68
N ILE A 45 -3.92 7.57 12.61
CA ILE A 45 -4.72 7.83 11.39
C ILE A 45 -4.44 6.77 10.32
N ILE A 46 -3.16 6.49 10.05
CA ILE A 46 -2.73 5.47 9.09
C ILE A 46 -1.80 4.51 9.81
N GLN A 47 -2.27 3.29 10.06
CA GLN A 47 -1.46 2.19 10.57
C GLN A 47 -1.03 1.29 9.42
N THR A 48 0.28 1.13 9.26
CA THR A 48 0.86 0.17 8.31
C THR A 48 0.86 -1.23 8.91
N SER A 49 0.78 -2.26 8.06
CA SER A 49 0.94 -3.64 8.48
C SER A 49 2.39 -3.94 8.87
N PRO A 50 2.65 -5.05 9.58
CA PRO A 50 4.00 -5.58 9.75
C PRO A 50 4.72 -5.73 8.40
N VAL A 51 6.04 -5.58 8.43
CA VAL A 51 6.90 -5.82 7.26
C VAL A 51 6.99 -7.32 7.02
N HIS A 52 6.73 -7.73 5.77
CA HIS A 52 6.92 -9.09 5.30
C HIS A 52 8.06 -9.08 4.28
N VAL A 53 9.02 -9.98 4.44
CA VAL A 53 10.21 -10.08 3.57
C VAL A 53 10.09 -11.26 2.61
N GLY A 54 10.70 -11.13 1.44
CA GLY A 54 10.74 -12.17 0.42
C GLY A 54 11.78 -11.85 -0.65
N THR A 55 12.13 -12.85 -1.45
CA THR A 55 13.06 -12.72 -2.58
C THR A 55 12.37 -13.14 -3.86
N THR A 56 12.62 -12.42 -4.94
CA THR A 56 12.07 -12.72 -6.27
C THR A 56 13.02 -12.21 -7.35
N ASP A 57 13.05 -12.90 -8.48
CA ASP A 57 13.78 -12.47 -9.67
C ASP A 57 13.00 -11.41 -10.47
N ASN A 58 11.71 -11.23 -10.17
CA ASN A 58 10.84 -10.23 -10.81
C ASN A 58 9.95 -9.52 -9.77
N PRO A 59 10.40 -8.39 -9.19
CA PRO A 59 9.65 -7.67 -8.16
C PRO A 59 8.37 -7.03 -8.70
N GLU A 60 8.38 -6.51 -9.93
CA GLU A 60 7.23 -5.87 -10.57
C GLU A 60 6.03 -6.84 -10.63
N ALA A 61 6.27 -8.06 -11.14
CA ALA A 61 5.22 -9.07 -11.27
C ALA A 61 4.66 -9.55 -9.92
N VAL A 62 5.52 -9.67 -8.90
CA VAL A 62 5.10 -10.06 -7.55
C VAL A 62 4.23 -8.97 -6.91
N VAL A 63 4.57 -7.69 -7.08
CA VAL A 63 3.76 -6.58 -6.57
C VAL A 63 2.36 -6.61 -7.19
N GLU A 64 2.24 -6.79 -8.50
CA GLU A 64 0.94 -6.87 -9.17
C GLU A 64 0.10 -8.04 -8.66
N THR A 65 0.70 -9.22 -8.51
CA THR A 65 0.03 -10.41 -7.95
C THR A 65 -0.49 -10.14 -6.53
N LEU A 66 0.33 -9.56 -5.66
CA LEU A 66 -0.05 -9.24 -4.29
C LEU A 66 -1.18 -8.19 -4.23
N LEU A 67 -1.15 -7.19 -5.13
CA LEU A 67 -2.22 -6.20 -5.21
C LEU A 67 -3.54 -6.83 -5.66
N ASP A 68 -3.52 -7.75 -6.62
CA ASP A 68 -4.70 -8.48 -7.07
C ASP A 68 -5.28 -9.40 -5.99
N GLU A 69 -4.43 -10.06 -5.20
CA GLU A 69 -4.84 -10.98 -4.15
C GLU A 69 -5.35 -10.26 -2.88
N LEU A 70 -4.71 -9.15 -2.50
CA LEU A 70 -4.88 -8.58 -1.15
C LEU A 70 -5.58 -7.21 -1.11
N VAL A 71 -5.64 -6.47 -2.23
CA VAL A 71 -6.08 -5.07 -2.22
C VAL A 71 -7.18 -4.79 -3.23
N ARG A 72 -6.95 -5.11 -4.50
CA ARG A 72 -7.94 -4.93 -5.57
C ARG A 72 -9.08 -5.88 -5.27
N ARG A 73 -10.30 -5.35 -5.24
CA ARG A 73 -11.48 -6.20 -5.14
C ARG A 73 -11.52 -7.06 -6.38
N SER A 74 -11.18 -8.33 -6.25
CA SER A 74 -11.67 -9.36 -7.15
C SER A 74 -13.19 -9.25 -7.07
N HIS A 75 -13.84 -8.92 -8.18
CA HIS A 75 -15.29 -9.07 -8.30
C HIS A 75 -15.59 -10.57 -8.12
N HIS A 76 -15.75 -11.02 -6.88
CA HIS A 76 -16.59 -12.18 -6.65
C HIS A 76 -18.03 -11.69 -6.81
N ASP A 77 -18.46 -11.53 -8.05
CA ASP A 77 -19.88 -11.45 -8.38
C ASP A 77 -20.47 -12.79 -7.95
N GLY A 78 -21.18 -12.75 -6.82
CA GLY A 78 -22.06 -13.82 -6.39
C GLY A 78 -23.18 -14.00 -7.41
N ARG A 79 -22.91 -14.78 -8.47
CA ARG A 79 -23.92 -15.43 -9.31
C ARG A 79 -23.53 -16.87 -9.57
N THR A 80 -23.60 -17.68 -8.53
CA THR A 80 -24.25 -18.99 -8.66
C THR A 80 -25.64 -18.86 -8.05
N ALA A 81 -26.52 -18.12 -8.72
CA ALA A 81 -27.95 -18.27 -8.56
C ALA A 81 -28.38 -19.48 -9.39
N HIS A 82 -28.77 -20.54 -8.68
CA HIS A 82 -29.86 -21.46 -8.99
C HIS A 82 -29.91 -22.10 -10.40
N ASN A 83 -29.73 -23.42 -10.44
CA ASN A 83 -30.56 -24.25 -11.30
C ASN A 83 -31.19 -25.36 -10.45
N GLY A 84 -32.38 -25.10 -9.91
CA GLY A 84 -33.35 -26.15 -9.67
C GLY A 84 -33.85 -26.65 -11.02
N GLY A 85 -33.77 -27.97 -11.24
CA GLY A 85 -34.18 -28.60 -12.49
C GLY A 85 -34.11 -30.11 -12.42
N GLN A 86 -35.18 -30.67 -11.84
CA GLN A 86 -35.58 -32.09 -11.71
C GLN A 86 -34.97 -32.89 -10.55
#